data_AF-A0A1W1UW44-F1
#
_entry.id   AF-A0A1W1UW44-F1
#
_cell.length_a   1.000
_cell.length_b   1.000
_cell.length_c   1.000
_cell.angle_alpha   90.00
_cell.angle_beta   90.00
_cell.angle_gamma   90.00
#
_symmetry.space_group_name_H-M   'P 1'
#
loop_
_entity.id
_entity.type
_entity.pdbx_description
1 polymer ?
#
loop_
_entity_poly.entity_id
_entity_poly.type
_entity_poly.pdbx_seq_one_letter_code
_entity_poly.pdbx_strand_id
1 'polypeptide(L)'
;MEHSMQRLNFDKLRFVKKLSDDKSYTNEQAEALADAFDEALTQSQSPLATKSDLDSLRQELRQELKATENRLLYAIGASFAATTTILIAVLGLMKFV
;
A
#
# COMPACT_ATOMS: atom_id res chain seq x y z
N MET A 1 13.02 0.08 -10.36
CA MET A 1 13.69 -0.50 -9.19
C MET A 1 13.16 -1.92 -9.07
N GLU A 2 14.02 -2.93 -9.16
CA GLU A 2 13.63 -4.33 -9.00
C GLU A 2 13.19 -4.54 -7.55
N HIS A 3 11.89 -4.72 -7.34
CA HIS A 3 11.37 -5.14 -6.04
C HIS A 3 11.79 -6.60 -5.85
N SER A 4 12.75 -6.82 -4.96
CA SER A 4 13.12 -8.14 -4.48
C SER A 4 11.88 -8.79 -3.86
N MET A 5 11.16 -9.61 -4.65
CA MET A 5 10.16 -10.53 -4.12
C MET A 5 10.86 -11.32 -3.02
N GLN A 6 10.48 -11.09 -1.76
CA GLN A 6 10.89 -11.97 -0.68
C GLN A 6 10.18 -13.30 -0.92
N ARG A 7 10.83 -14.16 -1.70
CA ARG A 7 10.46 -15.55 -1.81
C ARG A 7 10.52 -16.14 -0.40
N LEU A 8 9.46 -16.81 0.02
CA LEU A 8 9.55 -17.70 1.17
C LEU A 8 10.60 -18.75 0.80
N ASN A 9 11.80 -18.65 1.40
CA ASN A 9 12.89 -19.58 1.13
C ASN A 9 12.55 -20.90 1.83
N PHE A 10 11.84 -21.77 1.11
CA PHE A 10 11.55 -23.12 1.56
C PHE A 10 12.80 -23.98 1.43
N ASP A 11 13.29 -24.50 2.56
CA ASP A 11 14.46 -25.39 2.59
C ASP A 11 14.02 -26.83 2.31
N LYS A 12 13.94 -27.18 1.02
CA LYS A 12 13.58 -28.51 0.53
C LYS A 12 14.44 -29.60 1.18
N LEU A 13 15.75 -29.38 1.30
CA LEU A 13 16.70 -30.36 1.82
C LEU A 13 16.41 -30.68 3.30
N ARG A 14 16.20 -29.64 4.11
CA ARG A 14 15.85 -29.82 5.53
C ARG A 14 14.50 -30.49 5.70
N PHE A 15 13.54 -30.19 4.81
CA PHE A 15 12.21 -30.80 4.82
C PHE A 15 12.25 -32.30 4.50
N VAL A 16 12.93 -32.68 3.41
CA VAL A 16 13.12 -34.08 3.00
C VAL A 16 13.83 -34.88 4.09
N LYS A 17 14.89 -34.31 4.67
CA LYS A 17 15.64 -34.96 5.76
C LYS A 17 14.74 -35.22 6.96
N LYS A 18 13.91 -34.24 7.35
CA LYS A 18 13.01 -34.38 8.50
C LYS A 18 11.93 -35.45 8.27
N LEU A 19 11.38 -35.54 7.05
CA LEU A 19 10.41 -36.59 6.69
C LEU A 19 11.03 -37.98 6.64
N SER A 20 12.26 -38.08 6.16
CA SER A 20 13.00 -39.33 6.06
C SER A 20 13.46 -39.84 7.44
N ASP A 21 13.86 -38.93 8.33
CA ASP A 21 14.29 -39.25 9.70
C ASP A 21 13.15 -39.84 10.55
N ASP A 22 11.89 -39.44 10.27
CA ASP A 22 10.70 -39.94 10.97
C ASP A 22 10.28 -41.36 10.56
N LYS A 23 11.05 -42.02 9.67
CA LYS A 23 10.85 -43.37 9.08
C LYS A 23 9.49 -43.62 8.43
N SER A 24 8.62 -42.62 8.41
CA SER A 24 7.25 -42.70 7.92
C SER A 24 7.17 -42.52 6.41
N TYR A 25 8.22 -41.95 5.80
CA TYR A 25 8.31 -41.67 4.38
C TYR A 25 9.61 -42.24 3.82
N THR A 26 9.54 -42.84 2.63
CA THR A 26 10.75 -43.15 1.86
C THR A 26 11.38 -41.87 1.32
N ASN A 27 12.65 -41.92 0.94
CA ASN A 27 13.36 -40.75 0.40
C ASN A 27 12.65 -40.19 -0.86
N GLU A 28 12.19 -41.07 -1.75
CA GLU A 28 11.42 -40.70 -2.94
C GLU A 28 10.08 -40.04 -2.60
N GLN A 29 9.37 -40.54 -1.58
CA GLN A 29 8.11 -39.93 -1.13
C GLN A 29 8.35 -38.56 -0.48
N ALA A 30 9.40 -38.44 0.34
CA ALA A 30 9.77 -37.19 0.98
C ALA A 30 10.15 -36.12 -0.07
N GLU A 31 10.88 -36.51 -1.11
CA GLU A 31 11.25 -35.63 -2.22
C GLU A 31 10.03 -35.19 -3.04
N ALA A 32 9.16 -36.12 -3.42
CA ALA A 32 7.93 -35.82 -4.15
C ALA A 32 7.00 -34.88 -3.35
N LEU A 33 6.90 -35.09 -2.03
CA LEU A 33 6.12 -34.23 -1.15
C LEU A 33 6.73 -32.82 -1.06
N ALA A 34 8.06 -32.74 -0.99
CA ALA A 34 8.77 -31.48 -0.92
C ALA A 34 8.62 -30.65 -2.20
N ASP A 35 8.62 -31.31 -3.37
CA ASP A 35 8.38 -30.66 -4.67
C ASP A 35 6.95 -30.13 -4.77
N ALA A 36 5.94 -30.93 -4.43
CA ALA A 36 4.56 -30.48 -4.43
C ALA A 36 4.33 -29.30 -3.47
N PHE A 37 5.04 -29.28 -2.33
CA PHE A 37 4.94 -28.22 -1.35
C PHE A 37 5.63 -26.93 -1.81
N ASP A 38 6.80 -27.03 -2.46
CA ASP A 38 7.51 -25.89 -3.04
C ASP A 38 6.71 -25.25 -4.20
N GLU A 39 6.08 -26.08 -5.03
CA GLU A 39 5.22 -25.63 -6.11
C GLU A 39 3.98 -24.90 -5.58
N ALA A 40 3.32 -25.45 -4.56
CA ALA A 40 2.18 -24.81 -3.90
C ALA A 40 2.57 -23.50 -3.18
N LEU A 41 3.76 -23.44 -2.57
CA LEU A 41 4.31 -22.21 -2.00
C LEU A 41 4.61 -21.16 -3.06
N THR A 42 5.10 -21.57 -4.22
CA THR A 42 5.37 -20.67 -5.34
C THR A 42 4.08 -20.14 -5.95
N GLN A 43 3.06 -20.99 -6.07
CA GLN A 43 1.75 -20.60 -6.60
C GLN A 43 0.95 -19.72 -5.62
N SER A 44 1.08 -19.94 -4.31
CA SER A 44 0.43 -19.13 -3.27
C SER A 44 1.13 -17.78 -3.03
N GLN A 45 2.35 -17.62 -3.51
CA GLN A 45 3.05 -16.33 -3.58
C GLN A 45 2.49 -15.49 -4.74
N SER A 46 1.18 -15.17 -4.68
CA SER A 46 0.63 -13.98 -5.32
C SER A 46 1.47 -12.76 -4.89
N PRO A 47 1.71 -11.73 -5.73
CA PRO A 47 2.53 -10.58 -5.38
C PRO A 47 2.07 -9.99 -4.05
N LEU A 48 2.78 -10.33 -2.97
CA LEU A 48 2.47 -9.86 -1.64
C LEU A 48 2.90 -8.40 -1.59
N ALA A 49 1.97 -7.51 -1.24
CA ALA A 49 2.29 -6.11 -1.00
C ALA A 49 3.38 -6.03 0.07
N THR A 50 4.53 -5.48 -0.31
CA THR A 50 5.67 -5.31 0.59
C THR A 50 5.40 -4.14 1.54
N LYS A 51 6.15 -4.08 2.65
CA LYS A 51 6.11 -2.90 3.53
C LYS A 51 6.43 -1.60 2.78
N SER A 52 7.32 -1.68 1.77
CA SER A 52 7.64 -0.55 0.92
C SER A 52 6.45 -0.07 0.10
N ASP A 53 5.63 -1.00 -0.40
CA ASP A 53 4.43 -0.66 -1.18
C ASP A 53 3.39 0.03 -0.28
N LEU A 54 3.25 -0.41 0.97
CA LEU A 54 2.40 0.23 1.97
C LEU A 54 2.91 1.63 2.35
N ASP A 55 4.22 1.81 2.51
CA ASP A 55 4.80 3.12 2.80
C ASP A 55 4.63 4.10 1.63
N SER A 56 4.78 3.62 0.39
CA SER A 56 4.50 4.39 -0.82
C SER A 56 3.04 4.84 -0.86
N LEU A 57 2.10 3.91 -0.67
CA LEU A 57 0.66 4.22 -0.64
C LEU A 57 0.31 5.22 0.48
N ARG A 58 0.93 5.09 1.65
CA ARG A 58 0.74 6.02 2.77
C ARG A 58 1.24 7.42 2.43
N GLN A 59 2.34 7.54 1.70
CA GLN A 59 2.86 8.84 1.27
C GLN A 59 1.95 9.48 0.23
N GLU A 60 1.48 8.72 -0.76
CA GLU A 60 0.54 9.18 -1.78
C GLU A 60 -0.76 9.70 -1.15
N LEU A 61 -1.37 8.91 -0.26
CA LEU A 61 -2.58 9.32 0.46
C LEU A 61 -2.38 10.61 1.29
N ARG A 62 -1.22 10.78 1.92
CA ARG A 62 -0.89 12.01 2.66
C ARG A 62 -0.77 13.22 1.75
N GLN A 63 -0.24 13.05 0.53
CA GLN A 63 -0.11 14.13 -0.43
C GLN A 63 -1.49 14.54 -0.98
N GLU A 64 -2.33 13.57 -1.33
CA GLU A 64 -3.70 13.83 -1.79
C GLU A 64 -4.56 14.52 -0.74
N LEU A 65 -4.44 14.11 0.53
CA LEU A 65 -5.13 14.78 1.64
C LEU A 65 -4.70 16.24 1.77
N LYS A 66 -3.39 16.51 1.78
CA LYS A 66 -2.88 17.89 1.85
C LYS A 66 -3.30 18.74 0.65
N ALA A 67 -3.29 18.17 -0.55
CA ALA A 67 -3.74 18.86 -1.75
C ALA A 67 -5.24 19.23 -1.64
N THR A 68 -6.05 18.30 -1.12
CA THR A 68 -7.48 18.51 -0.91
C THR A 68 -7.76 19.56 0.17
N GLU A 69 -7.06 19.49 1.31
CA GLU A 69 -7.13 20.49 2.39
C GLU A 69 -6.78 21.90 1.88
N ASN A 70 -5.69 22.03 1.14
CA ASN A 70 -5.28 23.31 0.55
C ASN A 70 -6.34 23.83 -0.42
N ARG A 71 -6.86 22.98 -1.31
CA ARG A 71 -7.92 23.37 -2.25
C ARG A 71 -9.18 23.86 -1.53
N LEU A 72 -9.56 23.19 -0.44
CA LEU A 72 -10.69 23.60 0.38
C LEU A 72 -10.42 24.95 1.06
N LEU A 73 -9.24 25.14 1.66
CA LEU A 73 -8.83 26.40 2.27
C LEU A 73 -8.83 27.55 1.27
N TYR A 74 -8.32 27.34 0.05
CA TYR A 74 -8.37 28.35 -1.01
C TYR A 74 -9.80 28.68 -1.44
N ALA A 75 -10.66 27.67 -1.60
CA ALA A 75 -12.06 27.89 -1.98
C ALA A 75 -12.83 28.68 -0.90
N ILE A 76 -12.62 28.34 0.38
CA ILE A 76 -13.20 29.06 1.51
C ILE A 76 -12.63 30.48 1.57
N GLY A 77 -11.31 30.64 1.53
CA GLY A 77 -10.65 31.95 1.56
C GLY A 77 -11.10 32.88 0.43
N ALA A 78 -11.22 32.35 -0.80
CA ALA A 78 -11.71 33.10 -1.95
C ALA A 78 -13.16 33.56 -1.77
N SER A 79 -14.03 32.69 -1.25
CA SER A 79 -15.44 33.06 -1.01
C SER A 79 -15.59 34.10 0.11
N PHE A 80 -14.78 34.01 1.18
CA PHE A 80 -14.71 35.04 2.23
C PHE A 80 -14.21 36.39 1.71
N ALA A 81 -13.15 36.40 0.90
CA ALA A 81 -12.64 37.63 0.30
C ALA A 81 -13.69 38.28 -0.64
N ALA A 82 -14.36 37.48 -1.47
CA ALA A 82 -15.41 37.96 -2.38
C ALA A 82 -16.58 38.58 -1.62
N THR A 83 -17.12 37.87 -0.62
CA THR A 83 -18.26 38.36 0.20
C THR A 83 -17.92 39.63 0.97
N THR A 84 -16.71 39.72 1.54
CA THR A 84 -16.25 40.92 2.24
C THR A 84 -16.12 42.11 1.29
N THR A 85 -15.58 41.87 0.08
CA THR A 85 -15.42 42.92 -0.94
C THR A 85 -16.78 43.45 -1.40
N ILE A 86 -17.75 42.55 -1.63
CA ILE A 86 -19.12 42.92 -1.98
C ILE A 86 -19.76 43.76 -0.86
N LEU A 87 -19.63 43.34 0.40
CA LEU A 87 -20.15 44.09 1.55
C LEU A 87 -19.58 45.51 1.64
N ILE A 88 -18.26 45.66 1.47
CA ILE A 88 -17.60 46.97 1.50
C ILE A 88 -18.11 47.86 0.36
N ALA A 89 -18.24 47.32 -0.86
CA ALA A 89 -18.76 48.06 -1.99
C ALA A 89 -20.20 48.54 -1.77
N VAL A 90 -21.07 47.69 -1.22
CA VAL A 90 -22.47 48.03 -0.89
C VAL A 90 -22.55 49.12 0.18
N LEU A 91 -21.77 49.00 1.26
CA LEU A 91 -21.70 50.02 2.32
C LEU A 91 -21.16 51.37 1.79
N GLY A 92 -20.18 51.33 0.89
CA GLY A 92 -19.65 52.51 0.23
C GLY A 92 -20.71 53.24 -0.60
N LEU A 93 -21.48 52.50 -1.41
CA LEU A 93 -22.56 53.06 -2.23
C LEU A 93 -23.65 53.72 -1.38
N MET A 94 -24.05 53.11 -0.26
CA MET A 94 -25.05 53.70 0.66
C MET A 94 -24.59 55.00 1.33
N LYS A 95 -23.29 55.27 1.38
CA LYS A 95 -22.76 56.54 1.92
C LYS A 95 -22.80 57.69 0.91
N PHE A 96 -22.96 57.39 -0.38
CA PHE A 96 -22.97 58.35 -1.49
C PHE A 96 -24.38 58.63 -2.05
N VAL A 97 -25.39 57.87 -1.62
CA VAL A 97 -26.82 58.10 -1.88
C VAL A 97 -27.43 58.81 -0.68
#